data_AF-A0A378SFQ8-F1
#
_entry.id   AF-A0A378SFQ8-F1
#
_cell.length_a   1.000
_cell.length_b   1.000
_cell.length_c   1.000
_cell.angle_alpha   90.00
_cell.angle_beta   90.00
_cell.angle_gamma   90.00
#
_symmetry.space_group_name_H-M   'P 1'
#
loop_
_entity.id
_entity.type
_entity.pdbx_description
1 polymer ?
#
loop_
_entity_poly.entity_id
_entity_poly.type
_entity_poly.pdbx_seq_one_letter_code
_entity_poly.pdbx_strand_id
1 'polypeptide(L)'
;MTNDRDFVEKRFNRPAEYRSAVVYSLIVVALAAAAFAVYALGPRDSVFSAALVPAFLFAGGVGALIRTYREWKAGSGWTAWQGAGWFLLLLMLLTLAVPGSAAFAG
;
A
#
# COMPACT_ATOMS: atom_id res chain seq x y z
N MET A 1 24.73 8.67 4.54
CA MET A 1 25.06 9.42 3.31
C MET A 1 24.96 8.45 2.15
N THR A 2 23.93 8.57 1.30
CA THR A 2 23.95 7.93 -0.02
C THR A 2 25.11 8.53 -0.80
N ASN A 3 26.04 7.70 -1.25
CA ASN A 3 27.17 8.16 -2.07
C ASN A 3 26.73 8.06 -3.54
N ASP A 4 27.20 8.94 -4.42
CA ASP A 4 26.81 8.94 -5.86
C ASP A 4 27.04 7.56 -6.52
N ARG A 5 28.01 6.80 -5.99
CA ARG A 5 28.29 5.43 -6.41
C ARG A 5 27.14 4.45 -6.17
N ASP A 6 26.30 4.66 -5.16
CA ASP A 6 25.16 3.78 -4.88
C ASP A 6 24.13 3.81 -6.03
N PHE A 7 23.97 4.96 -6.70
CA PHE A 7 23.10 5.12 -7.86
C PHE A 7 23.70 4.50 -9.12
N VAL A 8 25.01 4.68 -9.34
CA VAL A 8 25.74 4.10 -10.49
C VAL A 8 25.77 2.58 -10.40
N GLU A 9 26.05 2.05 -9.20
CA GLU A 9 26.20 0.61 -8.95
C GLU A 9 24.88 -0.07 -8.57
N LYS A 10 23.76 0.68 -8.57
CA LYS A 10 22.41 0.23 -8.21
C LYS A 10 22.33 -0.53 -6.88
N ARG A 11 23.11 -0.10 -5.88
CA ARG A 11 23.18 -0.72 -4.54
C ARG A 11 22.02 -0.30 -3.65
N PHE A 12 20.80 -0.57 -4.11
CA PHE A 12 19.57 -0.24 -3.37
C PHE A 12 19.19 -1.31 -2.34
N ASN A 13 19.93 -2.43 -2.30
CA ASN A 13 19.61 -3.57 -1.45
C ASN A 13 20.03 -3.32 0.00
N ARG A 14 19.12 -2.76 0.81
CA ARG A 14 19.23 -2.67 2.26
C ARG A 14 18.25 -3.64 2.93
N PRO A 15 18.71 -4.82 3.40
CA PRO A 15 17.82 -5.91 3.79
C PRO A 15 16.90 -5.58 4.97
N ALA A 16 17.32 -4.72 5.90
CA ALA A 16 16.51 -4.29 7.03
C ALA A 16 15.33 -3.38 6.60
N GLU A 17 15.57 -2.44 5.70
CA GLU A 17 14.54 -1.54 5.18
C GLU A 17 13.56 -2.29 4.27
N TYR A 18 14.05 -3.22 3.45
CA TYR A 18 13.22 -4.09 2.64
C TYR A 18 12.25 -4.91 3.50
N ARG A 19 12.74 -5.57 4.55
CA ARG A 19 11.88 -6.32 5.49
C ARG A 19 10.82 -5.42 6.12
N SER A 20 11.19 -4.20 6.49
CA SER A 20 10.27 -3.24 7.10
C SER A 20 9.17 -2.80 6.13
N ALA A 21 9.51 -2.55 4.86
CA ALA A 21 8.54 -2.22 3.82
C ALA A 21 7.59 -3.39 3.54
N VAL A 22 8.12 -4.62 3.47
CA VAL A 22 7.31 -5.85 3.28
C VAL A 22 6.35 -6.06 4.44
N VAL A 23 6.82 -6.00 5.69
CA VAL A 23 5.96 -6.15 6.88
C VAL A 23 4.87 -5.08 6.90
N TYR A 24 5.21 -3.84 6.58
CA TYR A 24 4.24 -2.76 6.47
C TYR A 24 3.16 -3.07 5.41
N SER A 25 3.56 -3.45 4.20
CA SER A 25 2.62 -3.81 3.14
C SER A 25 1.72 -4.98 3.54
N LEU A 26 2.26 -6.00 4.19
CA LEU A 26 1.48 -7.15 4.68
C LEU A 26 0.43 -6.74 5.72
N ILE A 27 0.77 -5.84 6.64
CA ILE A 27 -0.18 -5.31 7.64
C ILE A 27 -1.31 -4.56 6.95
N VAL A 28 -0.99 -3.68 5.98
CA VAL A 28 -2.00 -2.93 5.23
C VAL A 28 -2.92 -3.87 4.44
N VAL A 29 -2.35 -4.87 3.76
CA VAL A 29 -3.13 -5.88 3.03
C VAL A 29 -4.02 -6.68 3.97
N ALA A 30 -3.54 -7.04 5.17
CA ALA A 30 -4.36 -7.75 6.16
C ALA A 30 -5.55 -6.89 6.65
N LEU A 31 -5.35 -5.59 6.86
CA LEU A 31 -6.45 -4.67 7.20
C LEU A 31 -7.47 -4.55 6.06
N ALA A 32 -7.00 -4.43 4.82
CA ALA A 32 -7.88 -4.41 3.65
C ALA A 32 -8.66 -5.74 3.48
N ALA A 33 -8.01 -6.88 3.74
CA ALA A 33 -8.66 -8.19 3.72
C ALA A 33 -9.71 -8.34 4.83
N ALA A 34 -9.44 -7.80 6.03
CA ALA A 34 -10.43 -7.76 7.11
C ALA A 34 -11.64 -6.91 6.74
N ALA A 35 -11.43 -5.73 6.14
CA ALA A 35 -12.51 -4.89 5.63
C ALA A 35 -13.32 -5.62 4.54
N PHE A 36 -12.64 -6.35 3.65
CA PHE A 36 -13.31 -7.15 2.62
C PHE A 36 -14.14 -8.28 3.23
N ALA A 37 -13.64 -8.96 4.28
CA ALA A 37 -14.40 -9.98 4.99
C ALA A 37 -15.67 -9.41 5.65
N VAL A 38 -15.59 -8.20 6.23
CA VAL A 38 -16.76 -7.50 6.79
C VAL A 38 -17.82 -7.23 5.70
N TYR A 39 -17.40 -6.76 4.52
CA TYR A 39 -18.30 -6.56 3.39
C TYR A 39 -18.89 -7.89 2.88
N ALA A 40 -18.05 -8.92 2.68
CA ALA A 40 -18.45 -10.18 2.07
C ALA A 40 -19.43 -11.01 2.92
N LEU A 41 -19.32 -10.88 4.26
CA LEU A 41 -20.17 -11.54 5.25
C LEU A 41 -21.33 -10.66 5.75
N GLY A 42 -21.35 -9.38 5.37
CA GLY A 42 -22.37 -8.40 5.76
C GLY A 42 -23.35 -8.06 4.63
N PRO A 43 -24.06 -6.92 4.75
CA PRO A 43 -24.96 -6.42 3.71
C PRO A 43 -24.19 -6.03 2.44
N ARG A 44 -24.42 -6.75 1.34
CA ARG A 44 -23.67 -6.60 0.07
C ARG A 44 -24.07 -5.37 -0.75
N ASP A 45 -25.17 -4.73 -0.38
CA ASP A 45 -25.65 -3.45 -0.89
C ASP A 45 -24.94 -2.25 -0.22
N SER A 46 -24.18 -2.48 0.86
CA SER A 46 -23.47 -1.42 1.57
C SER A 46 -22.21 -0.96 0.83
N VAL A 47 -22.36 0.05 -0.03
CA VAL A 47 -21.25 0.76 -0.71
C VAL A 47 -20.21 1.27 0.28
N PHE A 48 -20.62 1.72 1.46
CA PHE A 48 -19.71 2.17 2.50
C PHE A 48 -18.74 1.07 2.95
N SER A 49 -19.26 -0.12 3.28
CA SER A 49 -18.42 -1.25 3.71
C SER A 49 -17.51 -1.74 2.58
N ALA A 50 -18.01 -1.77 1.34
CA ALA A 50 -17.23 -2.10 0.16
C ALA A 50 -16.08 -1.10 -0.10
N ALA A 51 -16.32 0.20 0.15
CA ALA A 51 -15.33 1.26 -0.05
C ALA A 51 -14.19 1.26 0.98
N LEU A 52 -14.36 0.60 2.14
CA LEU A 52 -13.29 0.49 3.14
C LEU A 52 -12.07 -0.27 2.59
N VAL A 53 -12.27 -1.23 1.69
CA VAL A 53 -11.18 -2.03 1.10
C VAL A 53 -10.18 -1.15 0.32
N PRO A 54 -10.59 -0.40 -0.73
CA PRO A 54 -9.68 0.52 -1.41
C PRO A 54 -9.23 1.68 -0.49
N ALA A 55 -10.03 2.08 0.51
CA ALA A 55 -9.63 3.15 1.43
C ALA A 55 -8.42 2.78 2.30
N PHE A 56 -8.40 1.56 2.88
CA PHE A 56 -7.24 1.09 3.65
C PHE A 56 -5.99 0.98 2.78
N LEU A 57 -6.13 0.46 1.56
CA LEU A 57 -5.02 0.36 0.60
C LEU A 57 -4.51 1.73 0.17
N PHE A 58 -5.40 2.70 -0.07
CA PHE A 58 -5.04 4.08 -0.38
C PHE A 58 -4.27 4.74 0.76
N ALA A 59 -4.80 4.67 1.98
CA ALA A 59 -4.15 5.22 3.16
C ALA A 59 -2.76 4.60 3.40
N GLY A 60 -2.64 3.29 3.21
CA GLY A 60 -1.35 2.59 3.29
C GLY A 60 -0.38 2.98 2.17
N GLY A 61 -0.86 3.13 0.94
CA GLY A 61 -0.06 3.61 -0.19
C GLY A 61 0.49 5.02 0.04
N VAL A 62 -0.36 5.95 0.50
CA VAL A 62 0.05 7.30 0.88
C VAL A 62 1.06 7.26 2.03
N GLY A 63 0.82 6.45 3.07
CA GLY A 63 1.75 6.26 4.18
C GLY A 63 3.13 5.76 3.73
N ALA A 64 3.18 4.82 2.79
CA ALA A 64 4.41 4.32 2.20
C ALA A 64 5.15 5.40 1.38
N LEU A 65 4.43 6.23 0.62
CA LEU A 65 5.03 7.35 -0.12
C LEU A 65 5.54 8.47 0.79
N ILE A 66 4.82 8.79 1.88
CA ILE A 66 5.31 9.71 2.91
C ILE A 66 6.62 9.16 3.50
N ARG A 67 6.68 7.86 3.78
CA ARG A 67 7.90 7.23 4.30
C ARG A 67 9.03 7.25 3.27
N THR A 68 8.72 6.97 2.00
CA THR A 68 9.67 7.14 0.88
C THR A 68 10.31 8.52 0.90
N TYR A 69 9.50 9.58 1.01
CA TYR A 69 9.99 10.96 1.04
C TYR A 69 10.85 11.24 2.28
N ARG A 70 10.46 10.72 3.45
CA ARG A 70 11.24 10.86 4.69
C ARG A 70 12.59 10.17 4.61
N GLU A 71 12.63 8.92 4.12
CA GLU A 71 13.87 8.16 3.96
C GLU A 71 14.77 8.79 2.89
N TRP A 72 14.20 9.30 1.80
CA TRP A 72 14.93 10.03 0.78
C TRP A 72 15.62 11.27 1.36
N LYS A 73 14.89 12.09 2.14
CA LYS A 73 15.49 13.25 2.83
C LYS A 73 16.55 12.87 3.86
N ALA A 74 16.44 11.69 4.47
CA ALA A 74 17.43 11.18 5.42
C ALA A 74 18.67 10.55 4.76
N GLY A 75 18.67 10.36 3.43
CA GLY A 75 19.72 9.59 2.73
C GLY A 75 19.68 8.09 3.06
N SER A 76 18.52 7.60 3.48
CA SER A 76 18.21 6.18 3.75
C SER A 76 17.71 5.47 2.47
N GLY A 77 17.46 4.16 2.50
CA GLY A 77 16.98 3.44 1.32
C GLY A 77 15.47 3.59 1.15
N TRP A 78 15.13 4.50 0.24
CA TRP A 78 13.77 4.89 -0.10
C TRP A 78 13.10 3.95 -1.12
N THR A 79 13.89 3.21 -1.92
CA THR A 79 13.39 2.43 -3.07
C THR A 79 12.39 1.34 -2.66
N ALA A 80 12.62 0.65 -1.54
CA ALA A 80 11.70 -0.37 -1.03
C ALA A 80 10.34 0.24 -0.63
N TRP A 81 10.35 1.42 0.01
CA TRP A 81 9.15 2.16 0.38
C TRP A 81 8.39 2.67 -0.84
N GLN A 82 9.09 3.08 -1.89
CA GLN A 82 8.46 3.50 -3.13
C GLN A 82 7.74 2.33 -3.81
N GLY A 83 8.38 1.16 -3.88
CA GLY A 83 7.78 -0.06 -4.41
C GLY A 83 6.55 -0.49 -3.61
N ALA A 84 6.62 -0.44 -2.27
CA ALA A 84 5.49 -0.69 -1.39
C ALA A 84 4.32 0.28 -1.66
N GLY A 85 4.61 1.58 -1.83
CA GLY A 85 3.60 2.58 -2.18
C GLY A 85 2.90 2.27 -3.50
N TRP A 86 3.67 2.01 -4.56
CA TRP A 86 3.10 1.64 -5.86
C TRP A 86 2.29 0.35 -5.81
N PHE A 87 2.79 -0.68 -5.15
CA PHE A 87 2.08 -1.94 -4.97
C PHE A 87 0.70 -1.74 -4.32
N LEU A 88 0.65 -0.99 -3.21
CA LEU A 88 -0.59 -0.73 -2.48
C LEU A 88 -1.57 0.14 -3.29
N LEU A 89 -1.08 1.13 -4.03
CA LEU A 89 -1.91 1.97 -4.90
C LEU A 89 -2.46 1.20 -6.10
N LEU A 90 -1.67 0.31 -6.72
CA LEU A 90 -2.17 -0.56 -7.79
C LEU A 90 -3.23 -1.53 -7.28
N LEU A 91 -2.99 -2.11 -6.10
CA LEU A 91 -3.97 -2.98 -5.46
C LEU A 91 -5.25 -2.21 -5.11
N MET A 92 -5.13 -0.96 -4.66
CA MET A 92 -6.27 -0.07 -4.43
C MET A 92 -7.11 0.11 -5.69
N LEU A 93 -6.48 0.44 -6.84
CA LEU A 93 -7.19 0.58 -8.11
C LEU A 93 -7.92 -0.71 -8.51
N LEU A 94 -7.28 -1.86 -8.32
CA LEU A 94 -7.92 -3.17 -8.57
C LEU A 94 -9.15 -3.37 -7.68
N THR A 95 -9.09 -2.97 -6.41
CA THR A 95 -10.20 -3.12 -5.47
C THR A 95 -11.33 -2.09 -5.63
N LEU A 96 -11.20 -1.07 -6.49
CA LEU A 96 -12.32 -0.15 -6.80
C LEU A 96 -13.52 -0.87 -7.42
N ALA A 97 -13.31 -2.05 -8.03
CA ALA A 97 -14.39 -2.89 -8.52
C ALA A 97 -15.33 -3.37 -7.40
N VAL A 98 -14.87 -3.45 -6.15
CA VAL A 98 -15.67 -3.91 -5.00
C VAL A 98 -16.82 -2.93 -4.70
N PRO A 99 -16.59 -1.64 -4.38
CA PRO A 99 -17.68 -0.67 -4.23
C PRO A 99 -18.44 -0.40 -5.53
N GLY A 100 -17.80 -0.50 -6.70
CA GLY A 100 -18.48 -0.41 -7.99
C GLY A 100 -19.56 -1.49 -8.16
N SER A 101 -19.25 -2.73 -7.74
CA SER A 101 -20.23 -3.83 -7.78
C SER A 101 -21.41 -3.61 -6.83
N ALA A 102 -21.16 -3.09 -5.62
CA ALA A 102 -22.22 -2.78 -4.65
C ALA A 102 -23.13 -1.64 -5.15
N ALA A 103 -22.53 -0.60 -5.73
CA ALA A 103 -23.27 0.57 -6.21
C ALA A 103 -24.21 0.25 -7.39
N PHE A 104 -23.87 -0.76 -8.21
CA PHE A 104 -24.64 -1.13 -9.41
C PHE A 104 -25.49 -2.39 -9.19
N ALA A 105 -25.50 -2.93 -7.97
CA ALA A 105 -26.31 -4.09 -7.58
C ALA A 105 -27.69 -3.72 -7.00
N GLY A 106 -27.92 -2.44 -6.67
CA GLY A 106 -29.22 -1.87 -6.30
C GLY A 106 -29.94 -1.27 -7.49
#